data_AF-A0A4U2ML85-F1
#
_entry.id   AF-A0A4U2ML85-F1
#
_cell.length_a   1.000
_cell.length_b   1.000
_cell.length_c   1.000
_cell.angle_alpha   90.00
_cell.angle_beta   90.00
_cell.angle_gamma   90.00
#
_symmetry.space_group_name_H-M   'P 1'
#
loop_
_entity.id
_entity.type
_entity.pdbx_description
1 polymer ?
#
loop_
_entity_poly.entity_id
_entity_poly.type
_entity_poly.pdbx_seq_one_letter_code
_entity_poly.pdbx_strand_id
1 'polypeptide(L)'
;PIAAAAAKTDSPAKQALVSMTGTFLDTFIVCTITGLVLLTTGAWKSGKTGVEATTLAFQSVFGTAGSMILGIAIILFAYSTILGWSYYGEKCVAYLFGEGAVKYYKAIFIVMIAIGANLKLGIVWTFADIANGLMAIPNLIGLIGLSGIVVAETNRFLQAEKLKESHKKQAS
;
A
#
# COMPACT_ATOMS: atom_id res chain seq x y z
N PRO A 1 5.48 4.83 -4.80
CA PRO A 1 5.97 5.51 -6.03
C PRO A 1 6.40 4.56 -7.16
N ILE A 2 6.88 3.34 -6.87
CA ILE A 2 7.37 2.40 -7.89
C ILE A 2 6.26 1.97 -8.86
N ALA A 3 5.06 1.63 -8.36
CA ALA A 3 3.90 1.35 -9.23
C ALA A 3 3.42 2.59 -9.98
N ALA A 4 3.47 3.76 -9.35
CA ALA A 4 3.09 5.02 -9.97
C ALA A 4 4.02 5.39 -11.14
N ALA A 5 5.31 5.02 -11.07
CA ALA A 5 6.27 5.22 -12.15
C ALA A 5 6.01 4.32 -13.38
N ALA A 6 5.28 3.22 -13.21
CA ALA A 6 4.90 2.32 -14.31
C ALA A 6 3.61 2.76 -15.03
N ALA A 7 2.89 3.74 -14.49
CA ALA A 7 1.65 4.24 -15.11
C ALA A 7 1.96 5.13 -16.31
N LYS A 8 1.24 4.92 -17.41
CA LYS A 8 1.25 5.85 -18.56
C LYS A 8 0.50 7.12 -18.16
N THR A 9 1.24 8.17 -17.81
CA THR A 9 0.70 9.47 -17.42
C THR A 9 1.43 10.59 -18.16
N ASP A 10 0.68 11.61 -18.57
CA ASP A 10 1.23 12.79 -19.23
C ASP A 10 1.79 13.81 -18.23
N SER A 11 1.55 13.60 -16.93
CA SER A 11 2.05 14.48 -15.87
C SER A 11 2.37 13.71 -14.58
N PRO A 12 3.54 13.97 -13.95
CA PRO A 12 3.90 13.38 -12.67
C PRO A 12 2.94 13.80 -11.53
N ALA A 13 2.46 15.05 -11.54
CA ALA A 13 1.53 15.56 -10.54
C ALA A 13 0.16 14.86 -10.59
N LYS A 14 -0.36 14.60 -11.79
CA LYS A 14 -1.63 13.87 -11.97
C LYS A 14 -1.54 12.46 -11.39
N GLN A 15 -0.45 11.75 -11.66
CA GLN A 15 -0.25 10.40 -11.16
C GLN A 15 0.04 10.37 -9.65
N ALA A 16 0.69 11.40 -9.11
CA ALA A 16 0.85 11.57 -7.67
C ALA A 16 -0.51 11.71 -6.98
N LEU A 17 -1.43 12.52 -7.51
CA LEU A 17 -2.79 12.67 -6.98
C LEU A 17 -3.55 11.34 -6.96
N VAL A 18 -3.48 10.57 -8.05
CA VAL A 18 -4.10 9.23 -8.11
C VAL A 18 -3.48 8.29 -7.07
N SER A 19 -2.15 8.31 -6.92
CA SER A 19 -1.46 7.48 -5.93
C SER A 19 -1.83 7.85 -4.49
N MET A 20 -2.07 9.13 -4.21
CA MET A 20 -2.49 9.60 -2.88
C MET A 20 -3.90 9.14 -2.52
N THR A 21 -4.81 9.03 -3.50
CA THR A 21 -6.14 8.46 -3.29
C THR A 21 -6.07 7.04 -2.73
N GLY A 22 -5.05 6.25 -3.12
CA GLY A 22 -4.82 4.91 -2.57
C GLY A 22 -4.64 4.92 -1.05
N THR A 23 -3.78 5.80 -0.54
CA THR A 23 -3.56 5.95 0.91
C THR A 23 -4.81 6.46 1.63
N PHE A 24 -5.55 7.37 1.01
CA PHE A 24 -6.82 7.84 1.57
C PHE A 24 -7.85 6.72 1.71
N LEU A 25 -8.06 5.92 0.66
CA LEU A 25 -9.00 4.79 0.69
C LEU A 25 -8.60 3.76 1.75
N ASP A 26 -7.31 3.41 1.82
CA ASP A 26 -6.81 2.41 2.77
C ASP A 26 -6.95 2.89 4.23
N THR A 27 -6.38 4.06 4.56
CA THR A 27 -6.29 4.50 5.96
C THR A 27 -7.58 5.15 6.45
N PHE A 28 -8.17 6.10 5.70
CA PHE A 28 -9.33 6.84 6.20
C PHE A 28 -10.62 6.06 6.10
N ILE A 29 -10.78 5.22 5.07
CA ILE A 29 -12.01 4.46 4.86
C ILE A 29 -11.87 3.06 5.45
N VAL A 30 -10.95 2.22 4.91
CA VAL A 30 -10.90 0.80 5.27
C VAL A 30 -10.42 0.57 6.70
N CYS A 31 -9.32 1.18 7.13
CA CYS A 31 -8.82 1.03 8.50
C CYS A 31 -9.78 1.61 9.53
N THR A 32 -10.40 2.77 9.26
CA THR A 32 -11.41 3.35 10.15
C THR A 32 -12.64 2.45 10.30
N ILE A 33 -13.17 1.90 9.20
CA ILE A 33 -14.32 0.97 9.26
C ILE A 33 -13.95 -0.25 10.11
N THR A 34 -12.76 -0.81 9.92
CA THR A 34 -12.29 -1.96 10.70
C THR A 34 -12.15 -1.61 12.19
N GLY A 35 -11.59 -0.44 12.51
CA GLY A 35 -11.50 0.06 13.88
C GLY A 35 -12.89 0.26 14.52
N LEU A 36 -13.84 0.85 13.79
CA LEU A 36 -15.21 1.02 14.26
C LEU A 36 -15.92 -0.31 14.50
N VAL A 37 -15.71 -1.30 13.62
CA VAL A 37 -16.23 -2.67 13.82
C VAL A 37 -15.66 -3.28 15.10
N LEU A 38 -14.35 -3.15 15.33
CA LEU A 38 -13.73 -3.66 16.57
C LEU A 38 -14.26 -2.96 17.82
N LEU A 39 -14.47 -1.65 17.77
CA LEU A 39 -14.99 -0.85 18.89
C LEU A 39 -16.44 -1.18 19.21
N THR A 40 -17.30 -1.24 18.20
CA THR A 40 -18.75 -1.47 18.36
C THR A 40 -19.06 -2.90 18.82
N THR A 41 -18.31 -3.90 18.36
CA THR A 41 -18.45 -5.30 18.79
C THR A 41 -17.80 -5.60 20.14
N GLY A 42 -16.94 -4.71 20.64
CA GLY A 42 -16.16 -4.93 21.85
C GLY A 42 -15.04 -5.98 21.69
N ALA A 43 -14.78 -6.46 20.48
CA ALA A 43 -13.78 -7.49 20.20
C ALA A 43 -12.36 -7.09 20.63
N TRP A 44 -12.07 -5.79 20.69
CA TRP A 44 -10.80 -5.25 21.19
C TRP A 44 -10.49 -5.63 22.66
N LYS A 45 -11.50 -5.98 23.46
CA LYS A 45 -11.34 -6.40 24.86
C LYS A 45 -11.01 -7.90 25.01
N SER A 46 -11.09 -8.68 23.93
CA SER A 46 -10.97 -10.14 23.99
C SER A 46 -9.54 -10.65 24.21
N GLY A 47 -8.53 -9.78 24.14
CA GLY A 47 -7.11 -10.16 24.17
C GLY A 47 -6.60 -10.76 22.85
N LYS A 48 -7.46 -10.99 21.86
CA LYS A 48 -7.07 -11.40 20.50
C LYS A 48 -6.57 -10.21 19.70
N THR A 49 -5.69 -10.46 18.74
CA THR A 49 -5.06 -9.40 17.92
C THR A 49 -5.15 -9.69 16.43
N GLY A 50 -5.06 -8.63 15.61
CA GLY A 50 -5.02 -8.75 14.15
C GLY A 50 -6.26 -9.44 13.57
N VAL A 51 -6.02 -10.44 12.70
CA VAL A 51 -7.07 -11.20 12.01
C VAL A 51 -7.99 -11.91 13.00
N GLU A 52 -7.46 -12.44 14.10
CA GLU A 52 -8.30 -13.17 15.07
C GLU A 52 -9.32 -12.26 15.76
N ALA A 53 -8.94 -11.00 16.02
CA ALA A 53 -9.83 -10.01 16.61
C ALA A 53 -10.94 -9.58 15.64
N THR A 54 -10.60 -9.37 14.37
CA THR A 54 -11.59 -9.00 13.34
C THR A 54 -12.51 -10.16 13.01
N THR A 55 -12.00 -11.39 12.95
CA THR A 55 -12.83 -12.59 12.81
C THR A 55 -13.81 -12.73 13.96
N LEU A 56 -13.37 -12.52 15.21
CA LEU A 56 -14.27 -12.55 16.37
C LEU A 56 -15.35 -11.46 16.28
N ALA A 57 -14.98 -10.24 15.89
CA ALA A 57 -15.93 -9.14 15.71
C ALA A 57 -17.01 -9.48 14.67
N PHE A 58 -16.63 -9.92 13.47
CA PHE A 58 -17.58 -10.27 12.42
C PHE A 58 -18.43 -11.49 12.80
N GLN A 59 -17.84 -12.48 13.49
CA GLN A 59 -18.57 -13.64 13.97
C GLN A 59 -19.60 -13.27 15.05
N SER A 60 -19.32 -12.29 15.91
CA SER A 60 -20.24 -11.86 16.96
C SER A 60 -21.53 -11.22 16.43
N VAL A 61 -21.47 -10.61 15.23
CA VAL A 61 -22.62 -9.90 14.62
C VAL A 61 -23.33 -10.76 13.58
N PHE A 62 -22.57 -11.45 12.73
CA PHE A 62 -23.10 -12.18 11.56
C PHE A 62 -22.95 -13.70 11.66
N GLY A 63 -22.53 -14.22 12.83
CA GLY A 63 -22.28 -15.64 13.04
C GLY A 63 -21.20 -16.20 12.13
N THR A 64 -21.26 -17.50 11.85
CA THR A 64 -20.25 -18.21 11.03
C THR A 64 -20.12 -17.65 9.61
N ALA A 65 -21.23 -17.12 9.05
CA ALA A 65 -21.22 -16.50 7.72
C ALA A 65 -20.29 -15.27 7.68
N GLY A 66 -20.29 -14.44 8.74
CA GLY A 66 -19.40 -13.29 8.87
C GLY A 66 -17.92 -13.68 8.85
N SER A 67 -17.55 -14.72 9.59
CA SER A 67 -16.17 -15.21 9.62
C SER A 67 -15.71 -15.80 8.28
N MET A 68 -16.59 -16.50 7.55
CA MET A 68 -16.24 -17.07 6.23
C MET A 68 -16.04 -15.99 5.18
N ILE A 69 -16.95 -15.01 5.10
CA ILE A 69 -16.84 -13.90 4.15
C ILE A 69 -15.56 -13.10 4.43
N LEU A 70 -15.28 -12.81 5.70
CA LEU A 70 -14.04 -12.13 6.09
C LEU A 70 -12.80 -12.94 5.71
N GLY A 71 -12.82 -14.26 5.92
CA GLY A 71 -11.72 -15.15 5.53
C GLY A 71 -11.41 -15.07 4.03
N ILE A 72 -12.43 -15.12 3.17
CA ILE A 72 -12.28 -14.96 1.72
C ILE A 72 -11.70 -13.58 1.38
N ALA A 73 -12.22 -12.51 2.00
CA ALA A 73 -11.74 -11.15 1.78
C ALA A 73 -10.25 -10.99 2.16
N ILE A 74 -9.82 -11.57 3.28
CA ILE A 74 -8.43 -11.53 3.74
C ILE A 74 -7.51 -12.28 2.78
N ILE A 75 -7.93 -13.44 2.26
CA ILE A 75 -7.13 -14.20 1.27
C ILE A 75 -6.90 -13.35 0.01
N LEU A 76 -7.95 -12.73 -0.52
CA LEU A 76 -7.84 -11.87 -1.71
C LEU A 76 -6.97 -10.63 -1.44
N PHE A 77 -7.13 -10.01 -0.28
CA PHE A 77 -6.34 -8.85 0.13
C PHE A 77 -4.86 -9.20 0.30
N ALA A 78 -4.54 -10.29 1.01
CA ALA A 78 -3.19 -10.78 1.20
C ALA A 78 -2.54 -11.13 -0.14
N TYR A 79 -3.27 -11.81 -1.03
CA TYR A 79 -2.80 -12.15 -2.36
C TYR A 79 -2.43 -10.90 -3.18
N SER A 80 -3.32 -9.89 -3.22
CA SER A 80 -3.04 -8.63 -3.93
C SER A 80 -1.81 -7.90 -3.38
N THR A 81 -1.62 -7.95 -2.05
CA THR A 81 -0.47 -7.35 -1.37
C THR A 81 0.82 -8.07 -1.75
N ILE A 82 0.83 -9.41 -1.71
CA ILE A 82 1.99 -10.24 -2.09
C ILE A 82 2.43 -9.91 -3.52
N LEU A 83 1.49 -9.79 -4.46
CA LEU A 83 1.80 -9.43 -5.85
C LEU A 83 2.41 -8.02 -5.95
N GLY A 84 1.84 -7.04 -5.23
CA GLY A 84 2.36 -5.68 -5.21
C GLY A 84 3.81 -5.61 -4.70
N TRP A 85 4.09 -6.28 -3.58
CA TRP A 85 5.44 -6.33 -3.00
C TRP A 85 6.43 -7.13 -3.85
N SER A 86 5.97 -8.21 -4.50
CA SER A 86 6.78 -8.94 -5.49
C SER A 86 7.23 -8.01 -6.60
N TYR A 87 6.33 -7.19 -7.15
CA TYR A 87 6.65 -6.25 -8.22
C TYR A 87 7.62 -5.15 -7.76
N TYR A 88 7.42 -4.60 -6.55
CA TYR A 88 8.33 -3.60 -5.99
C TYR A 88 9.75 -4.13 -5.82
N GLY A 89 9.90 -5.33 -5.25
CA GLY A 89 11.22 -5.94 -5.10
C GLY A 89 11.85 -6.32 -6.45
N GLU A 90 11.07 -6.77 -7.43
CA GLU A 90 11.55 -7.02 -8.80
C GLU A 90 12.20 -5.77 -9.40
N LYS A 91 11.58 -4.59 -9.26
CA LYS A 91 12.16 -3.34 -9.75
C LYS A 91 13.41 -2.93 -8.98
N CYS A 92 13.47 -3.18 -7.68
CA CYS A 92 14.67 -2.91 -6.87
C CYS A 92 15.85 -3.83 -7.29
N VAL A 93 15.58 -5.11 -7.52
CA VAL A 93 16.60 -6.08 -7.97
C VAL A 93 17.07 -5.77 -9.38
N ALA A 94 16.14 -5.44 -10.29
CA ALA A 94 16.50 -5.03 -11.65
C ALA A 94 17.41 -3.79 -11.65
N TYR A 95 17.17 -2.84 -10.75
CA TYR A 95 18.00 -1.64 -10.59
C TYR A 95 19.41 -1.95 -10.06
N LEU A 96 19.55 -2.85 -9.07
CA LEU A 96 20.83 -3.15 -8.44
C LEU A 96 21.68 -4.17 -9.21
N PHE A 97 21.06 -5.19 -9.79
CA PHE A 97 21.74 -6.37 -10.34
C PHE A 97 21.40 -6.64 -11.82
N GLY A 98 20.59 -5.78 -12.44
CA GLY A 98 20.14 -5.91 -13.83
C GLY A 98 18.96 -6.86 -14.01
N GLU A 99 18.34 -6.85 -15.21
CA GLU A 99 17.12 -7.61 -15.48
C GLU A 99 17.30 -9.14 -15.40
N GLY A 100 18.52 -9.64 -15.66
CA GLY A 100 18.83 -11.07 -15.56
C GLY A 100 18.68 -11.64 -14.14
N ALA A 101 18.79 -10.81 -13.10
CA ALA A 101 18.67 -11.20 -11.70
C ALA A 101 17.21 -11.38 -11.24
N VAL A 102 16.24 -10.81 -11.96
CA VAL A 102 14.81 -10.81 -11.60
C VAL A 102 14.24 -12.22 -11.48
N LYS A 103 14.66 -13.14 -12.37
CA LYS A 103 14.18 -14.54 -12.34
C LYS A 103 14.57 -15.26 -11.04
N TYR A 104 15.78 -14.99 -10.54
CA TYR A 104 16.26 -15.56 -9.27
C TYR A 104 15.53 -14.95 -8.09
N TYR A 105 15.30 -13.63 -8.12
CA TYR A 105 14.48 -12.96 -7.10
C TYR A 105 13.08 -13.56 -7.01
N LYS A 106 12.38 -13.79 -8.14
CA LYS A 106 11.04 -14.40 -8.14
C LYS A 106 11.04 -15.80 -7.53
N ALA A 107 12.04 -16.62 -7.87
CA ALA A 107 12.18 -17.95 -7.28
C ALA A 107 12.37 -17.89 -5.76
N ILE A 108 13.26 -17.01 -5.29
CA ILE A 108 13.51 -16.79 -3.85
C ILE A 108 12.25 -16.27 -3.16
N PHE A 109 11.55 -15.32 -3.76
CA PHE A 109 10.34 -14.72 -3.21
C PHE A 109 9.23 -15.76 -2.97
N ILE A 110 9.02 -16.68 -3.92
CA ILE A 110 8.04 -17.77 -3.78
C ILE A 110 8.40 -18.70 -2.61
N VAL A 111 9.69 -19.07 -2.50
CA VAL A 111 10.17 -19.90 -1.37
C VAL A 111 9.99 -19.17 -0.04
N MET A 112 10.29 -17.87 0.00
CA MET A 112 10.13 -17.04 1.19
C MET A 112 8.66 -16.90 1.63
N ILE A 113 7.69 -16.89 0.71
CA ILE A 113 6.26 -16.92 1.07
C ILE A 113 5.93 -18.21 1.82
N ALA A 114 6.40 -19.37 1.33
CA ALA A 114 6.16 -20.65 1.97
C ALA A 114 6.80 -20.74 3.37
N ILE A 115 8.01 -20.20 3.52
CA ILE A 115 8.68 -20.11 4.83
C ILE A 115 7.93 -19.14 5.75
N GLY A 116 7.55 -17.97 5.23
CA GLY A 116 6.86 -16.92 5.98
C GLY A 116 5.53 -17.37 6.59
N ALA A 117 4.81 -18.26 5.92
CA ALA A 117 3.57 -18.85 6.42
C ALA A 117 3.76 -19.69 7.71
N ASN A 118 5.00 -20.14 7.99
CA ASN A 118 5.33 -20.98 9.16
C ASN A 118 6.08 -20.22 10.26
N LEU A 119 6.43 -18.95 10.05
CA LEU A 119 7.16 -18.15 11.02
C LEU A 119 6.21 -17.49 12.04
N LYS A 120 6.72 -17.26 13.26
CA LYS A 120 5.97 -16.53 14.29
C LYS A 120 5.75 -15.08 13.85
N LEU A 121 4.49 -14.64 13.87
CA LEU A 121 4.08 -13.28 13.50
C LEU A 121 4.95 -12.20 14.14
N GLY A 122 5.26 -12.27 15.44
CA GLY A 122 6.05 -11.24 16.12
C GLY A 122 7.45 -11.02 15.54
N ILE A 123 8.12 -12.10 15.11
CA ILE A 123 9.45 -12.00 14.47
C ILE A 123 9.30 -11.36 13.08
N VAL A 124 8.27 -11.75 12.33
CA VAL A 124 7.98 -11.20 11.00
C VAL A 124 7.69 -9.70 11.08
N TRP A 125 6.88 -9.26 12.04
CA TRP A 125 6.58 -7.84 12.26
C TRP A 125 7.84 -7.05 12.62
N THR A 126 8.64 -7.56 13.56
CA THR A 126 9.89 -6.89 13.97
C THR A 126 10.85 -6.72 12.80
N PHE A 127 11.04 -7.78 12.00
CA PHE A 127 11.88 -7.71 10.81
C PHE A 127 11.33 -6.74 9.76
N ALA A 128 10.01 -6.76 9.52
CA ALA A 128 9.34 -5.85 8.59
C ALA A 128 9.49 -4.38 9.02
N ASP A 129 9.35 -4.07 10.29
CA ASP A 129 9.48 -2.71 10.82
C ASP A 129 10.90 -2.18 10.63
N ILE A 130 11.92 -3.00 10.90
CA ILE A 130 13.33 -2.65 10.68
C ILE A 130 13.59 -2.39 9.18
N ALA A 131 13.12 -3.30 8.32
CA ALA A 131 13.30 -3.18 6.87
C ALA A 131 12.58 -1.95 6.29
N ASN A 132 11.35 -1.69 6.73
CA ASN A 132 10.57 -0.51 6.34
C ASN A 132 11.22 0.78 6.84
N GLY A 133 11.75 0.80 8.06
CA GLY A 133 12.52 1.92 8.59
C GLY A 133 13.75 2.21 7.75
N LEU A 134 14.54 1.19 7.41
CA LEU A 134 15.73 1.32 6.58
C LEU A 134 15.41 1.82 5.16
N MET A 135 14.26 1.42 4.59
CA MET A 135 13.78 1.94 3.31
C MET A 135 13.27 3.39 3.42
N ALA A 136 12.57 3.73 4.50
CA ALA A 136 11.96 5.03 4.69
C ALA A 136 13.00 6.15 4.88
N ILE A 137 14.05 5.90 5.65
CA ILE A 137 15.09 6.89 5.96
C ILE A 137 15.69 7.57 4.70
N PRO A 138 16.29 6.84 3.73
CA PRO A 138 16.88 7.46 2.55
C PRO A 138 15.81 8.14 1.67
N ASN A 139 14.62 7.54 1.56
CA ASN A 139 13.52 8.12 0.77
C ASN A 139 13.04 9.46 1.36
N LEU A 140 12.93 9.57 2.68
CA LEU A 140 12.53 10.80 3.37
C LEU A 140 13.59 11.90 3.25
N ILE A 141 14.88 11.54 3.38
CA ILE A 141 15.98 12.49 3.16
C ILE A 141 15.93 13.05 1.72
N GLY A 142 15.77 12.17 0.73
CA GLY A 142 15.62 12.57 -0.68
C GLY A 142 14.39 13.44 -0.91
N LEU A 143 13.25 13.11 -0.30
CA LEU A 143 12.02 13.90 -0.42
C LEU A 143 12.19 15.32 0.16
N ILE A 144 12.83 15.46 1.32
CA ILE A 144 13.09 16.76 1.93
C ILE A 144 14.05 17.57 1.05
N GLY A 145 15.13 16.96 0.57
CA GLY A 145 16.10 17.62 -0.30
C GLY A 145 15.51 18.05 -1.66
N LEU A 146 14.58 17.28 -2.20
CA LEU A 146 13.90 17.56 -3.48
C LEU A 146 12.57 18.30 -3.33
N SER A 147 12.18 18.67 -2.10
CA SER A 147 10.89 19.31 -1.80
C SER A 147 10.65 20.57 -2.65
N GLY A 148 11.69 21.37 -2.90
CA GLY A 148 11.61 22.54 -3.78
C GLY A 148 11.23 22.20 -5.23
N ILE A 149 11.75 21.09 -5.77
CA ILE A 149 11.42 20.62 -7.13
C ILE A 149 9.97 20.14 -7.17
N VAL A 150 9.54 19.39 -6.14
CA VAL A 150 8.15 18.91 -6.04
C VAL A 150 7.17 20.08 -6.00
N VAL A 151 7.46 21.14 -5.22
CA VAL A 151 6.63 22.34 -5.16
C VAL A 151 6.60 23.07 -6.50
N ALA A 152 7.75 23.25 -7.15
CA ALA A 152 7.83 23.91 -8.46
C ALA A 152 7.01 23.16 -9.52
N GLU A 153 7.12 21.83 -9.57
CA GLU A 153 6.41 20.99 -10.54
C GLU A 153 4.89 20.95 -10.26
N THR A 154 4.50 20.93 -8.97
CA THR A 154 3.09 21.02 -8.56
C THR A 154 2.48 22.35 -8.98
N ASN A 155 3.19 23.46 -8.76
CA ASN A 155 2.73 24.78 -9.17
C ASN A 155 2.60 24.89 -10.70
N ARG A 156 3.56 24.33 -11.45
CA ARG A 156 3.51 24.28 -12.92
C ARG A 156 2.29 23.51 -13.42
N PHE A 157 2.00 22.36 -12.81
CA PHE A 157 0.82 21.56 -13.15
C PHE A 157 -0.50 22.32 -12.87
N LEU A 158 -0.63 22.92 -11.69
CA LEU A 158 -1.83 23.68 -11.32
C LEU A 158 -2.05 24.91 -12.21
N GLN A 159 -0.98 25.60 -12.61
CA GLN A 159 -1.08 26.72 -13.55
C GLN A 159 -1.54 26.24 -14.93
N ALA A 160 -0.98 25.13 -15.43
CA ALA A 160 -1.37 24.55 -16.71
C ALA A 160 -2.85 24.09 -16.73
N GLU A 161 -3.36 23.51 -15.64
CA GLU A 161 -4.78 23.16 -15.48
C GLU A 161 -5.67 24.41 -15.51
N LYS A 162 -5.33 25.46 -14.75
CA LYS A 162 -6.09 26.73 -14.74
C LYS A 162 -6.18 27.39 -16.11
N LEU A 163 -5.07 27.39 -16.88
CA LEU A 163 -5.03 27.91 -18.25
C LEU A 163 -5.92 27.11 -19.21
N LYS A 164 -5.97 25.78 -19.04
CA LYS A 164 -6.88 24.93 -19.83
C LYS A 164 -8.35 25.21 -19.49
N GLU A 165 -8.67 25.39 -18.21
CA GLU A 165 -10.03 25.74 -17.78
C GLU A 165 -10.45 27.13 -18.30
N SER A 166 -9.56 28.13 -18.30
CA SER A 166 -9.88 29.46 -18.82
C SER A 166 -10.14 29.45 -20.33
N HIS A 167 -9.34 28.70 -21.11
CA HIS A 167 -9.59 28.55 -22.55
C HIS A 167 -10.89 27.79 -22.84
N LYS A 168 -11.23 26.78 -22.03
CA LYS A 168 -12.48 26.03 -22.17
C LYS A 168 -13.71 26.88 -21.84
N LYS A 169 -13.61 27.80 -20.88
CA LYS A 169 -14.66 28.79 -20.56
C LYS A 169 -14.79 29.90 -21.60
N GLN A 170 -13.72 30.25 -22.31
CA GLN A 170 -13.76 31.21 -23.42
C GLN A 170 -14.25 30.60 -24.75
N ALA A 171 -14.17 29.28 -24.88
CA ALA A 171 -14.64 28.52 -26.05
C ALA A 171 -16.07 27.96 -25.90
N SER A 172 -16.73 28.21 -24.76
CA SER A 172 -18.13 27.86 -24.47
C SER A 172 -18.98 29.11 -24.41
#